data_AF-A0A661KV40-F1
#
_entry.id   AF-A0A661KV40-F1
#
_cell.length_a   1.000
_cell.length_b   1.000
_cell.length_c   1.000
_cell.angle_alpha   90.00
_cell.angle_beta   90.00
_cell.angle_gamma   90.00
#
_symmetry.space_group_name_H-M   'P 1'
#
loop_
_entity.id
_entity.type
_entity.pdbx_description
1 polymer ?
#
loop_
_entity_poly.entity_id
_entity_poly.type
_entity_poly.pdbx_seq_one_letter_code
_entity_poly.pdbx_strand_id
1 'polypeptide(L)'
;MAKKKIKRKELLKEPDEFLTFSSRLFYWIHTHQRHLAYAGAVILGLFALYMAGYFYYGHLNKQGQTHYNLAYQVMTSNMKPDNDPKKCEEAERLFKKVVKDYSLSKVSRLALPEAAYAAYRQKRYDEAISLYANFLHKI
;
A
#
# COMPACT_ATOMS: atom_id res chain seq x y z
N MET A 1 -19.36 41.51 -43.55
CA MET A 1 -18.19 41.79 -42.69
C MET A 1 -17.06 40.87 -43.12
N ALA A 2 -16.02 41.40 -43.78
CA ALA A 2 -14.96 40.59 -44.39
C ALA A 2 -13.97 40.07 -43.34
N LYS A 3 -13.82 38.74 -43.26
CA LYS A 3 -12.87 38.05 -42.37
C LYS A 3 -11.44 38.38 -42.81
N LYS A 4 -10.70 39.15 -42.01
CA LYS A 4 -9.34 39.62 -42.30
C LYS A 4 -8.41 38.41 -42.47
N LYS A 5 -7.88 38.19 -43.69
CA LYS A 5 -6.94 37.10 -43.99
C LYS A 5 -5.54 37.47 -43.46
N ILE A 6 -5.03 36.69 -42.51
CA ILE A 6 -3.69 36.84 -41.93
C ILE A 6 -2.65 36.60 -43.05
N LYS A 7 -1.67 37.51 -43.20
CA LYS A 7 -0.66 37.42 -44.27
C LYS A 7 0.44 36.44 -43.85
N ARG A 8 0.70 35.44 -44.72
CA ARG A 8 1.78 34.42 -44.62
C ARG A 8 3.18 34.94 -44.24
N LYS A 9 3.44 36.24 -44.40
CA LYS A 9 4.73 36.89 -44.14
C LYS A 9 4.91 37.35 -42.68
N GLU A 10 3.82 37.47 -41.90
CA GLU A 10 3.89 37.78 -40.46
C GLU A 10 4.26 36.53 -39.65
N LEU A 11 3.69 35.37 -40.01
CA LEU A 11 4.05 34.04 -39.45
C LEU A 11 5.52 33.63 -39.67
N LEU A 12 6.22 34.23 -40.63
CA LEU A 12 7.61 33.90 -40.95
C LEU A 12 8.64 34.79 -40.21
N LYS A 13 8.18 35.79 -39.45
CA LYS A 13 9.03 36.82 -38.82
C LYS A 13 8.95 36.84 -37.30
N GLU A 14 8.01 36.12 -36.69
CA GLU A 14 8.03 35.95 -35.23
C GLU A 14 9.22 35.05 -34.88
N PRO A 15 10.15 35.50 -34.00
CA PRO A 15 11.23 34.66 -33.54
C PRO A 15 10.59 33.48 -32.83
N ASP A 16 10.72 32.31 -33.46
CA ASP A 16 10.12 31.05 -33.06
C ASP A 16 10.00 30.97 -31.54
N GLU A 17 8.77 31.09 -31.02
CA GLU A 17 8.53 31.28 -29.58
C GLU A 17 9.11 30.09 -28.79
N PHE A 18 9.16 28.92 -29.43
CA PHE A 18 9.81 27.71 -28.93
C PHE A 18 11.32 27.86 -28.75
N LEU A 19 12.04 28.49 -29.69
CA LEU A 19 13.48 28.72 -29.58
C LEU A 19 13.80 29.77 -28.51
N THR A 20 12.97 30.81 -28.43
CA THR A 20 13.12 31.86 -27.41
C THR A 20 12.78 31.34 -26.00
N PHE A 21 11.76 30.50 -25.90
CA PHE A 21 11.37 29.85 -24.65
C PHE A 21 12.43 28.85 -24.18
N SER A 22 12.87 27.94 -25.06
CA SER A 22 13.87 26.91 -24.74
C SER A 22 15.22 27.51 -24.36
N SER A 23 15.68 28.56 -25.05
CA SER A 23 16.92 29.27 -24.69
C SER A 23 16.85 29.98 -23.34
N ARG A 24 15.75 30.68 -23.02
CA ARG A 24 15.53 31.26 -21.69
C ARG A 24 15.46 30.20 -20.60
N LEU A 25 14.78 29.09 -20.86
CA LEU A 25 14.68 27.97 -19.93
C LEU A 25 16.06 27.37 -19.65
N PHE A 26 16.87 27.15 -20.69
CA PHE A 26 18.23 26.63 -20.54
C PHE A 26 19.12 27.58 -19.73
N TYR A 27 19.07 28.89 -20.02
CA TYR A 27 19.81 29.90 -19.27
C TYR A 27 19.38 29.94 -17.80
N TRP A 28 18.07 29.82 -17.54
CA TRP A 28 17.52 29.79 -16.19
C TRP A 28 17.96 28.54 -15.42
N ILE A 29 17.93 27.37 -16.05
CA ILE A 29 18.42 26.10 -15.47
C ILE A 29 19.90 26.20 -15.14
N HIS A 30 20.71 26.74 -16.06
CA HIS A 30 22.15 26.88 -15.82
C HIS A 30 22.46 27.86 -14.67
N THR A 31 21.70 28.96 -14.59
CA THR A 31 21.83 29.95 -13.51
C THR A 31 21.42 29.37 -12.15
N HIS A 32 20.35 28.55 -12.11
CA HIS A 32 19.81 27.97 -10.88
C HIS A 32 20.26 26.51 -10.65
N GLN A 33 21.29 26.04 -11.33
CA GLN A 33 21.73 24.64 -11.30
C GLN A 33 21.97 24.09 -9.88
N ARG A 34 22.48 24.93 -8.96
CA ARG A 34 22.72 24.53 -7.57
C ARG A 34 21.41 24.29 -6.82
N HIS A 35 20.44 25.19 -6.95
CA HIS A 35 19.12 25.03 -6.34
C HIS A 35 18.36 23.85 -6.92
N LEU A 36 18.45 23.64 -8.23
CA LEU A 36 17.88 22.48 -8.91
C LEU A 36 18.54 21.17 -8.46
N ALA A 37 19.86 21.16 -8.25
CA ALA A 37 20.57 19.99 -7.73
C ALA A 37 20.11 19.64 -6.31
N TYR A 38 19.97 20.61 -5.41
CA TYR A 38 19.43 20.37 -4.06
C TYR A 38 17.98 19.89 -4.10
N ALA A 39 17.13 20.53 -4.91
CA ALA A 39 15.74 20.11 -5.07
C ALA A 39 15.64 18.67 -5.63
N GLY A 40 16.46 18.34 -6.64
CA GLY A 40 16.55 17.00 -7.21
C GLY A 40 17.03 15.97 -6.18
N ALA A 41 18.02 16.31 -5.37
CA ALA A 41 18.51 15.43 -4.30
C ALA A 41 17.43 15.16 -3.24
N VAL A 42 16.67 16.18 -2.84
CA VAL A 42 15.55 16.03 -1.90
C VAL A 42 14.46 15.14 -2.50
N ILE A 43 14.07 15.37 -3.76
CA ILE A 43 13.05 14.56 -4.44
C ILE A 43 13.50 13.10 -4.55
N LEU A 44 14.76 12.86 -4.94
CA LEU A 44 15.32 11.50 -5.01
C LEU A 44 15.37 10.83 -3.64
N GLY A 45 15.74 11.57 -2.59
CA GLY A 45 15.71 11.08 -1.21
C GLY A 45 14.31 10.67 -0.77
N LEU A 46 13.31 11.52 -0.99
CA LEU A 46 11.91 11.21 -0.69
C LEU A 46 11.39 10.02 -1.52
N PHE A 47 11.75 9.95 -2.79
CA PHE A 47 11.40 8.83 -3.66
C PHE A 47 12.00 7.51 -3.17
N ALA A 48 13.27 7.52 -2.76
CA ALA A 48 13.95 6.35 -2.20
C ALA A 48 13.28 5.88 -0.90
N LEU A 49 12.92 6.81 0.00
CA LEU A 49 12.18 6.50 1.22
C LEU A 49 10.80 5.90 0.93
N TYR A 50 10.07 6.48 -0.03
CA TYR A 50 8.78 5.96 -0.47
C TYR A 50 8.91 4.54 -1.03
N MET A 51 9.90 4.29 -1.89
CA MET A 51 10.16 2.95 -2.44
C MET A 51 10.55 1.95 -1.35
N ALA A 52 11.41 2.33 -0.41
CA ALA A 52 11.79 1.47 0.71
C ALA A 52 10.54 1.06 1.52
N GLY A 53 9.66 2.02 1.84
CA GLY A 53 8.38 1.75 2.50
C GLY A 53 7.49 0.83 1.66
N TYR A 54 7.32 1.11 0.37
CA TYR A 54 6.49 0.32 -0.53
C TYR A 54 6.94 -1.15 -0.62
N PHE A 55 8.24 -1.38 -0.82
CA PHE A 55 8.80 -2.74 -0.86
C PHE A 55 8.68 -3.45 0.49
N TYR A 56 8.93 -2.75 1.60
CA TYR A 56 8.77 -3.31 2.93
C TYR A 56 7.32 -3.75 3.20
N TYR A 57 6.34 -2.89 2.92
CA TYR A 57 4.92 -3.24 3.03
C TYR A 57 4.53 -4.41 2.12
N GLY A 58 5.04 -4.44 0.89
CA GLY A 58 4.81 -5.55 -0.03
C GLY A 58 5.34 -6.88 0.51
N HIS A 59 6.56 -6.88 1.07
CA HIS A 59 7.16 -8.06 1.66
C HIS A 59 6.39 -8.53 2.90
N LEU A 60 6.04 -7.60 3.79
CA LEU A 60 5.28 -7.87 5.01
C LEU A 60 3.89 -8.41 4.69
N ASN A 61 3.23 -7.90 3.67
CA ASN A 61 1.93 -8.40 3.24
C ASN A 61 2.00 -9.80 2.63
N LYS A 62 3.07 -10.12 1.87
CA LYS A 62 3.31 -11.49 1.36
C LYS A 62 3.53 -12.48 2.49
N GLN A 63 4.41 -12.16 3.45
CA GLN A 63 4.67 -13.04 4.59
C GLN A 63 3.41 -13.23 5.45
N GLY A 64 2.70 -12.14 5.74
CA GLY A 64 1.44 -12.19 6.48
C GLY A 64 0.42 -13.10 5.79
N GLN A 65 0.26 -12.98 4.46
CA GLN A 65 -0.65 -13.82 3.67
C GLN A 65 -0.25 -15.30 3.73
N THR A 66 1.03 -15.63 3.66
CA THR A 66 1.51 -17.01 3.80
C THR A 66 1.12 -17.59 5.15
N HIS A 67 1.36 -16.86 6.25
CA HIS A 67 0.98 -17.31 7.59
C HIS A 67 -0.53 -17.38 7.80
N TYR A 68 -1.28 -16.45 7.22
CA TYR A 68 -2.75 -16.49 7.20
C TYR A 68 -3.26 -17.75 6.48
N ASN A 69 -2.70 -18.06 5.31
CA ASN A 69 -3.10 -19.24 4.54
C ASN A 69 -2.81 -20.54 5.30
N LEU A 70 -1.67 -20.61 6.02
CA LEU A 70 -1.35 -21.74 6.90
C LEU A 70 -2.39 -21.87 8.02
N ALA A 71 -2.72 -20.78 8.72
CA ALA A 71 -3.74 -20.78 9.76
C ALA A 71 -5.11 -21.24 9.23
N TYR A 72 -5.50 -20.72 8.07
CA TYR A 72 -6.74 -21.06 7.39
C TYR A 72 -6.80 -22.52 6.94
N GLN A 73 -5.67 -23.07 6.46
CA GLN A 73 -5.57 -24.48 6.10
C GLN A 73 -5.77 -25.39 7.32
N VAL A 74 -5.16 -25.06 8.46
CA VAL A 74 -5.36 -25.80 9.71
C VAL A 74 -6.82 -25.73 10.13
N MET A 75 -7.43 -24.55 10.10
CA MET A 75 -8.84 -24.36 10.46
C MET A 75 -9.80 -25.16 9.56
N THR A 76 -9.64 -25.07 8.23
CA THR A 76 -10.50 -25.78 7.27
C THR A 76 -10.31 -27.29 7.30
N SER A 77 -9.09 -27.77 7.56
CA SER A 77 -8.84 -29.21 7.77
C SER A 77 -9.61 -29.76 8.98
N ASN A 78 -9.86 -28.91 9.98
CA ASN A 78 -10.58 -29.22 11.21
C ASN A 78 -12.10 -28.97 11.13
N MET A 79 -12.62 -28.48 10.00
CA MET A 79 -14.06 -28.30 9.78
C MET A 79 -14.77 -29.57 9.30
N LYS A 80 -14.03 -30.62 8.98
CA LYS A 80 -14.56 -31.97 8.72
C LYS A 80 -15.22 -32.54 10.00
N PRO A 81 -16.06 -33.60 9.92
CA PRO A 81 -16.81 -34.12 11.08
C PRO A 81 -15.96 -34.50 12.30
N ASP A 82 -14.64 -34.60 12.13
CA ASP A 82 -13.66 -34.81 13.19
C ASP A 82 -13.18 -33.44 13.73
N ASN A 83 -13.94 -32.92 14.70
CA ASN A 83 -13.75 -31.58 15.27
C ASN A 83 -12.74 -31.67 16.42
N ASP A 84 -11.44 -31.74 16.09
CA ASP A 84 -10.35 -31.85 17.07
C ASP A 84 -10.13 -30.49 17.77
N PRO A 85 -10.35 -30.38 19.10
CA PRO A 85 -10.15 -29.15 19.83
C PRO A 85 -8.72 -28.60 19.71
N LYS A 86 -7.70 -29.48 19.63
CA LYS A 86 -6.29 -29.07 19.57
C LYS A 86 -5.95 -28.35 18.29
N LYS A 87 -6.48 -28.81 17.15
CA LYS A 87 -6.30 -28.15 15.85
C LYS A 87 -7.02 -26.80 15.78
N CYS A 88 -8.14 -26.67 16.51
CA CYS A 88 -8.87 -25.39 16.60
C CYS A 88 -8.05 -24.36 17.38
N GLU A 89 -7.47 -24.76 18.51
CA GLU A 89 -6.57 -23.93 19.31
C GLU A 89 -5.29 -23.58 18.54
N GLU A 90 -4.73 -24.52 17.78
CA GLU A 90 -3.58 -24.27 16.93
C GLU A 90 -3.87 -23.24 15.83
N ALA A 91 -4.99 -23.38 15.12
CA ALA A 91 -5.43 -22.42 14.11
C ALA A 91 -5.59 -21.02 14.72
N GLU A 92 -6.23 -20.93 15.88
CA GLU A 92 -6.41 -19.67 16.60
C GLU A 92 -5.08 -19.02 16.98
N ARG A 93 -4.14 -19.81 17.51
CA ARG A 93 -2.78 -19.34 17.83
C ARG A 93 -2.07 -18.81 16.59
N LEU A 94 -2.21 -19.48 15.46
CA LEU A 94 -1.62 -19.04 14.18
C LEU A 94 -2.25 -17.73 13.71
N PHE A 95 -3.58 -17.57 13.78
CA PHE A 95 -4.23 -16.30 13.44
C PHE A 95 -3.80 -15.16 14.37
N LYS A 96 -3.75 -15.40 15.69
CA LYS A 96 -3.24 -14.42 16.66
C LYS A 96 -1.79 -14.01 16.35
N LYS A 97 -0.95 -14.96 15.93
CA LYS A 97 0.41 -14.69 15.47
C LYS A 97 0.42 -13.78 14.25
N VAL A 98 -0.46 -14.00 13.26
CA VAL A 98 -0.63 -13.10 12.12
C VAL A 98 -1.03 -11.69 12.56
N VAL A 99 -1.95 -11.58 13.52
CA VAL A 99 -2.38 -10.29 14.06
C VAL A 99 -1.23 -9.54 14.73
N LYS A 100 -0.41 -10.24 15.52
CA LYS A 100 0.69 -9.66 16.30
C LYS A 100 1.90 -9.32 15.45
N ASP A 101 2.42 -10.30 14.71
CA ASP A 101 3.70 -10.19 13.99
C ASP A 101 3.54 -9.46 12.64
N TYR A 102 2.34 -9.53 12.04
CA TYR A 102 2.02 -8.93 10.75
C TYR A 102 0.91 -7.88 10.85
N SER A 103 0.86 -7.12 11.95
CA SER A 103 -0.19 -6.12 12.24
C SER A 103 -0.46 -5.09 11.14
N LEU A 104 0.58 -4.75 10.37
CA LEU A 104 0.53 -3.81 9.24
C LEU A 104 0.09 -4.44 7.91
N SER A 105 -0.02 -5.78 7.85
CA SER A 105 -0.52 -6.48 6.66
C SER A 105 -2.04 -6.33 6.52
N LYS A 106 -2.54 -6.44 5.29
CA LYS A 106 -3.98 -6.43 5.04
C LYS A 106 -4.68 -7.62 5.69
N VAL A 107 -4.01 -8.77 5.72
CA VAL A 107 -4.55 -10.01 6.26
C VAL A 107 -4.60 -10.05 7.78
N SER A 108 -3.83 -9.23 8.50
CA SER A 108 -3.94 -9.14 9.96
C SER A 108 -5.33 -8.68 10.39
N ARG A 109 -5.95 -7.77 9.62
CA ARG A 109 -7.34 -7.38 9.87
C ARG A 109 -8.31 -8.55 9.65
N LEU A 110 -8.09 -9.36 8.61
CA LEU A 110 -8.90 -10.55 8.33
C LEU A 110 -8.66 -11.70 9.33
N ALA A 111 -7.49 -11.78 9.93
CA ALA A 111 -7.15 -12.80 10.91
C ALA A 111 -7.90 -12.62 12.25
N LEU A 112 -8.31 -11.39 12.58
CA LEU A 112 -9.08 -11.08 13.80
C LEU A 112 -10.42 -11.82 13.87
N PRO A 113 -11.34 -11.70 12.88
CA PRO A 113 -12.61 -12.39 12.91
C PRO A 113 -12.47 -13.92 12.81
N GLU A 114 -11.43 -14.42 12.15
CA GLU A 114 -11.15 -15.87 12.08
C GLU A 114 -10.67 -16.42 13.43
N ALA A 115 -9.79 -15.69 14.12
CA ALA A 115 -9.41 -16.01 15.50
C ALA A 115 -10.63 -15.95 16.45
N ALA A 116 -11.51 -14.96 16.26
CA ALA A 116 -12.76 -14.84 17.02
C ALA A 116 -13.69 -16.04 16.78
N TYR A 117 -13.81 -16.48 15.52
CA TYR A 117 -14.60 -17.66 15.16
C TYR A 117 -14.03 -18.94 15.80
N ALA A 118 -12.71 -19.11 15.81
CA ALA A 118 -12.07 -20.23 16.48
C ALA A 118 -12.30 -20.21 18.01
N ALA A 119 -12.27 -19.04 18.65
CA ALA A 119 -12.62 -18.88 20.06
C ALA A 119 -14.10 -19.20 20.34
N TYR A 120 -15.00 -18.74 19.46
CA TYR A 120 -16.44 -19.05 19.52
C TYR A 120 -16.71 -20.56 19.44
N ARG A 121 -16.03 -21.27 18.54
CA ARG A 121 -16.11 -22.74 18.40
C ARG A 121 -15.67 -23.48 19.65
N GLN A 122 -14.73 -22.90 20.40
CA GLN A 122 -14.26 -23.41 21.69
C GLN A 122 -15.13 -22.93 22.87
N LYS A 123 -16.28 -22.30 22.62
CA LYS A 123 -17.20 -21.72 23.62
C LYS A 123 -16.60 -20.59 24.47
N ARG A 124 -15.51 -19.96 24.00
CA ARG A 124 -14.89 -18.81 24.67
C ARG A 124 -15.51 -17.51 24.15
N TYR A 125 -16.76 -17.27 24.56
CA TYR A 125 -17.59 -16.22 23.99
C TYR A 125 -17.09 -14.80 24.30
N ASP A 126 -16.64 -14.53 25.52
CA ASP A 126 -16.14 -13.20 25.90
C ASP A 126 -14.94 -12.77 25.05
N GLU A 127 -14.03 -13.73 24.79
CA GLU A 127 -12.86 -13.49 23.97
C GLU A 127 -13.22 -13.30 22.50
N ALA A 128 -14.16 -14.10 21.98
CA ALA A 128 -14.67 -13.92 20.63
C ALA A 128 -15.29 -12.52 20.46
N ILE A 129 -16.10 -12.06 21.42
CA ILE A 129 -16.70 -10.71 21.41
C ILE A 129 -15.60 -9.64 21.39
N SER A 130 -14.57 -9.76 22.23
CA SER A 130 -13.45 -8.81 22.24
C SER A 130 -12.73 -8.76 20.89
N LEU A 131 -12.46 -9.91 20.27
CA LEU A 131 -11.80 -9.98 18.97
C LEU A 131 -12.67 -9.42 17.84
N TYR A 132 -13.98 -9.68 17.84
CA TYR A 132 -14.90 -9.07 16.88
C TYR A 132 -15.03 -7.56 17.07
N ALA A 133 -15.09 -7.06 18.31
CA ALA A 133 -15.10 -5.63 18.60
C ALA A 133 -13.82 -4.95 18.11
N ASN A 134 -12.66 -5.59 18.32
CA ASN A 134 -11.37 -5.11 17.81
C ASN A 134 -11.31 -5.09 16.29
N PHE A 135 -11.94 -6.05 15.62
CA PHE A 135 -12.09 -6.04 14.17
C PHE A 135 -12.94 -4.85 13.71
N LEU A 136 -14.11 -4.64 14.33
CA LEU A 136 -15.02 -3.53 14.01
C LEU A 136 -14.38 -2.16 14.23
N HIS A 137 -13.58 -1.98 15.27
CA HIS A 137 -12.87 -0.72 15.52
C HIS A 137 -11.73 -0.45 14.51
N LYS A 138 -11.22 -1.48 13.82
CA LYS A 138 -10.13 -1.35 12.83
C LYS A 138 -10.62 -1.19 11.39
N ILE A 139 -11.93 -1.29 11.14
CA ILE A 139 -12.59 -1.02 9.85
C ILE A 139 -12.82 0.48 9.72
#